data_AF-A0A5C6FKT4-F1
#
_entry.id   AF-A0A5C6FKT4-F1
#
_cell.length_a   1.000
_cell.length_b   1.000
_cell.length_c   1.000
_cell.angle_alpha   90.00
_cell.angle_beta   90.00
_cell.angle_gamma   90.00
#
_symmetry.space_group_name_H-M   'P 1'
#
loop_
_entity.id
_entity.type
_entity.pdbx_description
1 polymer ?
#
loop_
_entity_poly.entity_id
_entity_poly.type
_entity_poly.pdbx_seq_one_letter_code
_entity_poly.pdbx_strand_id
1 'polypeptide(L)'
;MSETFQIACTECKQRLKVRQSARGKVVACPKCKTRVRIPLAKPDRPSYPSTPQANLPKQSRQQQSPPTAGALQPTNTPAPGKMASKDDEDLPVGKLLGSVSIPSPESFDFGAVPQTEAQHADQPDDFFGIAMPPAQATPFVAPKSRSATTPAIAPGSTPKAIQQDLSKVITQQLTGSIPNHRVSLGYRIGLSVNAVFMLMLPMAYLGLILLSIYGMYHYTFDVMPTMLQRLPRGRVAIIAMALYLTPIIAGITVIIFMIKPIFVAIIQPGDPRKRSINRENEPLLFELVDRICDVTGAPKPTRIDVDSEVNASASYGRGLRSLFSNDLVLTIGVPLVAGLNSREFAGVLAHEFGHFSQGAGMRASYLIRSINLWFARVVYQRDGLDEALDEAIAESENGFGLILLVAKLCVTLVRGVMWVFMMIAHATSCFLMRQMEFDADRYEAFVSGSDTFASTSRSMRLLGHAQHAAMIGLTDLIDKAVMIDDLPKMISVLERSMAQKSRQRILDGGENERTGLFDSHPCDAERVVAAAKWNAPGMWTVERPARDLFRHYDGLCRGVTQDFYRNQIGRLIDPNELQPVEQHLAGFSAW
;
A
#
# COMPACT_ATOMS: atom_id res chain seq x y z
N MET A 1 -38.74 -4.19 -40.54
CA MET A 1 -38.15 -5.55 -40.58
C MET A 1 -37.54 -5.84 -39.22
N SER A 2 -37.94 -6.90 -38.51
CA SER A 2 -37.48 -7.13 -37.13
C SER A 2 -36.02 -7.62 -37.12
N GLU A 3 -35.10 -6.80 -36.62
CA GLU A 3 -33.68 -7.16 -36.52
C GLU A 3 -33.47 -8.35 -35.57
N THR A 4 -32.85 -9.40 -36.09
CA THR A 4 -32.48 -10.61 -35.34
C THR A 4 -30.97 -10.75 -35.29
N PHE A 5 -30.43 -11.24 -34.19
CA PHE A 5 -29.01 -11.56 -34.04
C PHE A 5 -28.85 -13.02 -33.57
N GLN A 6 -27.62 -13.55 -33.66
CA GLN A 6 -27.32 -14.93 -33.28
C GLN A 6 -26.61 -15.01 -31.93
N ILE A 7 -26.97 -16.00 -31.11
CA ILE A 7 -26.28 -16.33 -29.86
C ILE A 7 -26.07 -17.84 -29.78
N ALA A 8 -24.93 -18.29 -29.26
CA ALA A 8 -24.67 -19.72 -29.05
C ALA A 8 -25.23 -20.19 -27.71
N CYS A 9 -25.87 -21.35 -27.68
CA CYS A 9 -26.20 -22.03 -26.43
C CYS A 9 -24.91 -22.42 -25.70
N THR A 10 -24.84 -22.14 -24.39
CA THR A 10 -23.67 -22.43 -23.56
C THR A 10 -23.36 -23.93 -23.46
N GLU A 11 -24.37 -24.77 -23.62
CA GLU A 11 -24.28 -26.21 -23.35
C GLU A 11 -24.13 -27.05 -24.62
N CYS A 12 -24.99 -26.85 -25.63
CA CYS A 12 -24.92 -27.62 -26.88
C CYS A 12 -24.27 -26.88 -28.06
N LYS A 13 -23.77 -25.64 -27.84
CA LYS A 13 -23.15 -24.76 -28.84
C LYS A 13 -24.01 -24.42 -30.08
N GLN A 14 -25.28 -24.83 -30.11
CA GLN A 14 -26.22 -24.50 -31.19
C GLN A 14 -26.44 -22.98 -31.27
N ARG A 15 -26.38 -22.42 -32.49
CA ARG A 15 -26.68 -21.01 -32.75
C ARG A 15 -28.20 -20.77 -32.80
N LEU A 16 -28.68 -19.87 -31.95
CA LEU A 16 -30.06 -19.44 -31.80
C LEU A 16 -30.24 -18.09 -32.50
N LYS A 17 -31.23 -17.98 -33.39
CA LYS A 17 -31.60 -16.70 -34.00
C LYS A 17 -32.67 -16.03 -33.13
N VAL A 18 -32.32 -14.89 -32.52
CA VAL A 18 -33.14 -14.23 -31.49
C VAL A 18 -33.46 -12.80 -31.92
N ARG A 19 -34.68 -12.33 -31.64
CA ARG A 19 -35.11 -10.95 -31.92
C ARG A 19 -34.43 -9.97 -30.96
N GLN A 20 -34.10 -8.77 -31.41
CA GLN A 20 -33.55 -7.72 -30.54
C GLN A 20 -34.44 -7.42 -29.31
N SER A 21 -35.76 -7.50 -29.44
CA SER A 21 -36.72 -7.30 -28.34
C SER A 21 -36.64 -8.33 -27.20
N ALA A 22 -35.86 -9.40 -27.38
CA ALA A 22 -35.63 -10.42 -26.36
C ALA A 22 -34.32 -10.21 -25.58
N ARG A 23 -33.57 -9.12 -25.80
CA ARG A 23 -32.42 -8.76 -24.95
C ARG A 23 -32.85 -8.60 -23.50
N GLY A 24 -32.05 -9.13 -22.58
CA GLY A 24 -32.37 -9.21 -21.15
C GLY A 24 -33.36 -10.33 -20.76
N LYS A 25 -34.01 -11.01 -21.72
CA LYS A 25 -34.95 -12.12 -21.45
C LYS A 25 -34.25 -13.47 -21.54
N VAL A 26 -34.89 -14.49 -20.95
CA VAL A 26 -34.43 -15.88 -21.00
C VAL A 26 -35.23 -16.63 -22.06
N VAL A 27 -34.54 -17.31 -22.98
CA VAL A 27 -35.15 -18.13 -24.03
C VAL A 27 -34.65 -19.57 -23.93
N ALA A 28 -35.50 -20.54 -24.22
CA ALA A 28 -35.11 -21.95 -24.22
C ALA A 28 -34.42 -22.31 -25.55
N CYS A 29 -33.32 -23.06 -25.47
CA CYS A 29 -32.70 -23.65 -26.66
C CYS A 29 -33.66 -24.69 -27.29
N PRO A 30 -33.95 -24.65 -28.60
CA PRO A 30 -34.84 -25.63 -29.24
C PRO A 30 -34.21 -27.03 -29.32
N LYS A 31 -32.88 -27.15 -29.17
CA LYS A 31 -32.16 -28.43 -29.25
C LYS A 31 -32.08 -29.15 -27.90
N CYS A 32 -31.63 -28.47 -26.85
CA CYS A 32 -31.41 -29.09 -25.52
C CYS A 32 -32.35 -28.58 -24.42
N LYS A 33 -33.27 -27.65 -24.73
CA LYS A 33 -34.19 -26.99 -23.78
C LYS A 33 -33.52 -26.18 -22.65
N THR A 34 -32.20 -26.10 -22.59
CA THR A 34 -31.45 -25.25 -21.65
C THR A 34 -31.89 -23.79 -21.78
N ARG A 35 -32.09 -23.12 -20.64
CA ARG A 35 -32.48 -21.71 -20.55
C ARG A 35 -31.27 -20.79 -20.77
N VAL A 36 -31.26 -20.07 -21.89
CA VAL A 36 -30.19 -19.15 -22.29
C VAL A 36 -30.63 -17.71 -22.04
N ARG A 37 -29.87 -16.95 -21.24
CA ARG A 37 -30.13 -15.53 -21.00
C ARG A 37 -29.52 -14.70 -22.13
N ILE A 38 -30.31 -13.81 -22.72
CA ILE A 38 -29.87 -12.96 -23.83
C ILE A 38 -29.18 -11.69 -23.27
N PRO A 39 -27.93 -11.38 -23.67
CA PRO A 39 -27.19 -10.20 -23.20
C PRO A 39 -27.92 -8.89 -23.51
N LEU A 40 -27.80 -7.91 -22.61
CA LEU A 40 -28.22 -6.53 -22.87
C LEU A 40 -27.33 -5.91 -23.97
N ALA A 41 -27.85 -4.91 -24.68
CA ALA A 41 -27.03 -4.16 -25.62
C ALA A 41 -25.98 -3.34 -24.86
N LYS A 42 -24.72 -3.42 -25.29
CA LYS A 42 -23.71 -2.43 -24.90
C LYS A 42 -24.20 -1.07 -25.43
N PRO A 43 -24.15 0.01 -24.63
CA PRO A 43 -24.40 1.35 -25.15
C PRO A 43 -23.32 1.69 -26.20
N ASP A 44 -23.73 2.34 -27.28
CA ASP A 44 -22.79 2.87 -28.28
C ASP A 44 -21.87 3.89 -27.62
N ARG A 45 -20.57 3.80 -27.90
CA ARG A 45 -19.59 4.79 -27.43
C ARG A 45 -19.88 6.15 -28.08
N PRO A 46 -19.85 7.26 -27.34
CA PRO A 46 -19.81 8.57 -27.97
C PRO A 46 -18.49 8.71 -28.75
N SER A 47 -18.60 9.09 -30.03
CA SER A 47 -17.47 9.49 -30.87
C SER A 47 -16.98 10.86 -30.41
N TYR A 48 -15.78 10.92 -29.83
CA TYR A 48 -15.11 12.18 -29.52
C TYR A 48 -14.58 12.83 -30.81
N PRO A 49 -14.80 14.14 -31.04
CA PRO A 49 -14.11 14.88 -32.09
C PRO A 49 -12.63 15.04 -31.73
N SER A 50 -11.77 14.85 -32.72
CA SER A 50 -10.31 15.02 -32.62
C SER A 50 -9.93 16.48 -32.31
N THR A 51 -9.16 16.69 -31.26
CA THR A 51 -8.58 17.99 -30.87
C THR A 51 -7.53 18.45 -31.88
N PRO A 52 -7.47 19.76 -32.25
CA PRO A 52 -6.43 20.29 -33.13
C PRO A 52 -5.07 20.36 -32.42
N GLN A 53 -4.00 19.93 -33.09
CA GLN A 53 -2.62 20.09 -32.63
C GLN A 53 -2.22 21.57 -32.60
N ALA A 54 -1.76 22.04 -31.44
CA ALA A 54 -1.15 23.35 -31.28
C ALA A 54 0.29 23.36 -31.82
N ASN A 55 0.60 24.36 -32.64
CA ASN A 55 1.91 24.63 -33.24
C ASN A 55 2.97 24.98 -32.19
N LEU A 56 4.11 24.28 -32.22
CA LEU A 56 5.36 24.72 -31.61
C LEU A 56 6.19 25.53 -32.62
N PRO A 57 6.88 26.61 -32.21
CA PRO A 57 7.60 27.49 -33.13
C PRO A 57 8.94 26.88 -33.59
N LYS A 58 9.22 27.02 -34.88
CA LYS A 58 10.45 26.62 -35.57
C LYS A 58 11.63 27.51 -35.15
N GLN A 59 12.72 26.91 -34.68
CA GLN A 59 14.03 27.54 -34.66
C GLN A 59 14.80 27.19 -35.94
N SER A 60 15.25 28.23 -36.63
CA SER A 60 16.08 28.19 -37.84
C SER A 60 17.57 28.12 -37.48
N ARG A 61 18.33 27.19 -38.06
CA ARG A 61 19.76 27.41 -38.35
C ARG A 61 20.22 26.63 -39.58
N GLN A 62 21.15 27.28 -40.28
CA GLN A 62 21.47 27.14 -41.70
C GLN A 62 22.27 25.88 -42.10
N GLN A 63 22.12 25.58 -43.39
CA GLN A 63 22.94 24.78 -44.29
C GLN A 63 24.45 24.75 -43.97
N GLN A 64 25.04 23.55 -44.10
CA GLN A 64 26.28 23.27 -44.87
C GLN A 64 26.49 21.74 -44.96
N SER A 65 26.58 21.21 -46.18
CA SER A 65 27.09 19.85 -46.48
C SER A 65 28.56 19.96 -46.91
N PRO A 66 29.43 18.95 -46.71
CA PRO A 66 29.76 17.97 -47.76
C PRO A 66 30.31 16.61 -47.21
N PRO A 67 30.97 15.71 -47.98
CA PRO A 67 30.51 14.94 -49.14
C PRO A 67 30.69 13.40 -48.99
N THR A 68 30.33 12.71 -50.06
CA THR A 68 30.23 11.28 -50.38
C THR A 68 31.50 10.41 -50.26
N ALA A 69 31.35 9.16 -49.76
CA ALA A 69 32.06 7.92 -50.13
C ALA A 69 31.41 6.75 -49.34
N GLY A 70 31.22 5.51 -49.77
CA GLY A 70 31.50 4.74 -50.98
C GLY A 70 30.75 3.40 -50.83
N ALA A 71 30.57 2.71 -51.95
CA ALA A 71 29.70 1.55 -52.14
C ALA A 71 29.93 0.33 -51.22
N LEU A 72 28.85 -0.43 -50.97
CA LEU A 72 28.82 -1.90 -51.15
C LEU A 72 27.34 -2.39 -51.19
N GLN A 73 27.01 -3.13 -52.25
CA GLN A 73 25.72 -3.75 -52.53
C GLN A 73 25.61 -5.17 -51.93
N PRO A 74 24.39 -5.76 -51.90
CA PRO A 74 24.01 -6.87 -51.02
C PRO A 74 24.12 -8.25 -51.69
N THR A 75 24.14 -9.32 -50.89
CA THR A 75 23.97 -10.70 -51.37
C THR A 75 22.83 -11.42 -50.64
N ASN A 76 21.73 -11.58 -51.38
CA ASN A 76 20.79 -12.70 -51.51
C ASN A 76 20.34 -13.55 -50.29
N THR A 77 19.01 -13.48 -50.10
CA THR A 77 17.99 -14.37 -49.51
C THR A 77 18.14 -15.89 -49.81
N PRO A 78 17.41 -16.86 -49.16
CA PRO A 78 15.93 -16.86 -49.01
C PRO A 78 15.32 -17.36 -47.68
N ALA A 79 14.10 -16.89 -47.41
CA ALA A 79 13.11 -17.52 -46.52
C ALA A 79 12.56 -18.83 -47.14
N PRO A 80 12.01 -19.74 -46.31
CA PRO A 80 10.55 -19.93 -46.27
C PRO A 80 10.05 -20.20 -44.83
N GLY A 81 8.80 -20.07 -44.43
CA GLY A 81 7.56 -19.81 -45.14
C GLY A 81 6.44 -19.56 -44.12
N LYS A 82 5.44 -18.79 -44.54
CA LYS A 82 4.24 -18.50 -43.76
C LYS A 82 3.38 -19.76 -43.63
N MET A 83 3.01 -20.12 -42.40
CA MET A 83 1.72 -20.75 -42.12
C MET A 83 0.90 -19.79 -41.27
N ALA A 84 -0.15 -19.26 -41.89
CA ALA A 84 -1.22 -18.57 -41.20
C ALA A 84 -2.28 -19.61 -40.82
N SER A 85 -2.72 -19.62 -39.56
CA SER A 85 -4.11 -19.28 -39.23
C SER A 85 -4.41 -19.49 -37.74
N LYS A 86 -4.94 -18.40 -37.14
CA LYS A 86 -6.06 -18.35 -36.20
C LYS A 86 -5.97 -19.24 -34.96
N ASP A 87 -5.69 -18.60 -33.83
CA ASP A 87 -6.65 -18.40 -32.74
C ASP A 87 -6.09 -17.32 -31.80
N ASP A 88 -6.20 -16.05 -32.22
CA ASP A 88 -6.04 -14.90 -31.33
C ASP A 88 -7.35 -14.77 -30.54
N GLU A 89 -7.45 -15.46 -29.40
CA GLU A 89 -8.31 -14.97 -28.33
C GLU A 89 -7.58 -13.81 -27.65
N ASP A 90 -8.04 -12.60 -27.94
CA ASP A 90 -7.61 -11.35 -27.32
C ASP A 90 -7.65 -11.45 -25.78
N LEU A 91 -6.51 -11.79 -25.18
CA LEU A 91 -6.22 -11.51 -23.78
C LEU A 91 -6.35 -9.99 -23.57
N PRO A 92 -7.25 -9.51 -22.69
CA PRO A 92 -7.46 -8.07 -22.48
C PRO A 92 -6.34 -7.52 -21.59
N VAL A 93 -5.09 -7.59 -22.05
CA VAL A 93 -3.90 -7.20 -21.28
C VAL A 93 -3.54 -5.73 -21.54
N GLY A 94 -3.92 -5.17 -22.69
CA GLY A 94 -3.51 -3.83 -23.14
C GLY A 94 -4.11 -2.63 -22.38
N LYS A 95 -4.62 -2.78 -21.15
CA LYS A 95 -5.10 -1.66 -20.32
C LYS A 95 -5.12 -1.93 -18.81
N LEU A 96 -4.39 -2.94 -18.33
CA LEU A 96 -4.58 -3.47 -16.97
C LEU A 96 -3.88 -2.72 -15.84
N LEU A 97 -2.97 -1.76 -16.10
CA LEU A 97 -2.14 -1.17 -15.04
C LEU A 97 -1.99 0.36 -15.12
N GLY A 98 -3.10 1.08 -15.39
CA GLY A 98 -3.18 2.53 -15.13
C GLY A 98 -3.23 2.89 -13.63
N SER A 99 -3.18 1.89 -12.75
CA SER A 99 -3.23 2.04 -11.30
C SER A 99 -2.37 0.99 -10.59
N VAL A 100 -1.14 0.77 -11.06
CA VAL A 100 -0.09 0.33 -10.12
C VAL A 100 0.11 1.52 -9.18
N SER A 101 -0.66 1.54 -8.09
CA SER A 101 -0.20 2.19 -6.89
C SER A 101 1.06 1.44 -6.52
N ILE A 102 2.21 1.97 -6.92
CA ILE A 102 3.51 1.58 -6.38
C ILE A 102 3.35 1.82 -4.88
N PRO A 103 3.22 0.80 -4.03
CA PRO A 103 3.42 1.03 -2.62
C PRO A 103 4.91 1.32 -2.53
N SER A 104 5.28 2.54 -2.15
CA SER A 104 6.58 2.69 -1.50
C SER A 104 6.61 1.71 -0.31
N PRO A 105 7.79 1.38 0.24
CA PRO A 105 7.90 0.66 1.52
C PRO A 105 7.19 1.35 2.71
N GLU A 106 6.45 2.43 2.46
CA GLU A 106 5.80 3.32 3.41
C GLU A 106 4.35 3.59 2.97
N SER A 107 3.57 2.55 2.66
CA SER A 107 2.16 2.74 2.29
C SER A 107 1.27 3.07 3.50
N PHE A 108 1.59 4.18 4.18
CA PHE A 108 0.74 5.35 4.42
C PHE A 108 1.61 6.41 5.13
N ASP A 109 2.69 6.84 4.48
CA ASP A 109 3.38 8.07 4.89
C ASP A 109 2.50 9.28 4.53
N PHE A 110 2.15 10.09 5.54
CA PHE A 110 1.38 11.31 5.37
C PHE A 110 2.29 12.50 4.97
N GLY A 111 3.51 12.23 4.49
CA GLY A 111 4.58 13.21 4.34
C GLY A 111 4.95 13.61 2.91
N ALA A 112 4.42 12.98 1.85
CA ALA A 112 4.81 13.34 0.48
C ALA A 112 4.16 14.66 0.01
N VAL A 113 4.70 15.79 0.49
CA VAL A 113 4.61 17.08 -0.19
C VAL A 113 5.45 16.97 -1.48
N PRO A 114 4.96 17.39 -2.65
CA PRO A 114 5.75 17.33 -3.88
C PRO A 114 6.98 18.21 -3.71
N GLN A 115 8.17 17.61 -3.70
CA GLN A 115 9.43 18.36 -3.77
C GLN A 115 9.54 18.95 -5.18
N THR A 116 9.21 20.23 -5.31
CA THR A 116 9.69 21.03 -6.44
C THR A 116 11.21 21.12 -6.35
N GLU A 117 11.89 20.79 -7.44
CA GLU A 117 13.34 20.95 -7.64
C GLU A 117 13.80 22.33 -7.16
N ALA A 118 14.45 22.39 -5.99
CA ALA A 118 15.14 23.57 -5.51
C ALA A 118 16.64 23.28 -5.52
N GLN A 119 17.29 23.98 -6.43
CA GLN A 119 18.72 24.01 -6.67
C GLN A 119 19.49 24.46 -5.41
N HIS A 120 20.72 23.95 -5.29
CA HIS A 120 21.81 24.40 -4.40
C HIS A 120 21.65 25.81 -3.80
N ALA A 121 21.71 25.89 -2.46
CA ALA A 121 22.28 27.04 -1.76
C ALA A 121 22.80 26.63 -0.37
N ASP A 122 24.02 27.09 -0.07
CA ASP A 122 24.74 27.00 1.18
C ASP A 122 24.07 27.79 2.33
N GLN A 123 24.40 27.38 3.56
CA GLN A 123 24.33 28.06 4.87
C GLN A 123 23.10 27.91 5.79
N PRO A 124 23.32 27.82 7.12
CA PRO A 124 22.28 27.53 8.12
C PRO A 124 21.78 28.82 8.82
N ASP A 125 20.47 28.93 9.01
CA ASP A 125 19.89 29.88 9.97
C ASP A 125 19.15 29.13 11.09
N ASP A 126 19.70 29.30 12.29
CA ASP A 126 19.16 28.90 13.59
C ASP A 126 17.83 29.61 13.88
N PHE A 127 16.73 28.87 14.01
CA PHE A 127 15.43 29.45 14.40
C PHE A 127 14.89 29.00 15.79
N PHE A 128 15.58 28.13 16.52
CA PHE A 128 15.26 27.86 17.93
C PHE A 128 16.55 27.56 18.69
N GLY A 129 17.08 28.57 19.39
CA GLY A 129 18.32 28.54 20.17
C GLY A 129 18.35 27.57 21.36
N ILE A 130 18.24 26.28 21.09
CA ILE A 130 18.59 25.19 21.99
C ILE A 130 19.82 24.52 21.38
N ALA A 131 21.00 24.79 21.93
CA ALA A 131 22.23 24.14 21.52
C ALA A 131 22.12 22.63 21.81
N MET A 132 21.87 21.83 20.77
CA MET A 132 22.09 20.39 20.80
C MET A 132 23.60 20.14 20.80
N PRO A 133 24.14 19.34 21.74
CA PRO A 133 25.56 18.99 21.71
C PRO A 133 25.87 18.22 20.41
N PRO A 134 27.01 18.48 19.76
CA PRO A 134 27.38 17.76 18.54
C PRO A 134 27.49 16.27 18.87
N ALA A 135 26.64 15.46 18.24
CA ALA A 135 26.77 14.01 18.27
C ALA A 135 28.09 13.65 17.59
N GLN A 136 29.12 13.36 18.40
CA GLN A 136 30.36 12.81 17.90
C GLN A 136 30.05 11.44 17.29
N ALA A 137 30.19 11.33 15.97
CA ALA A 137 30.17 10.08 15.27
C ALA A 137 31.31 9.21 15.82
N THR A 138 30.98 8.22 16.66
CA THR A 138 31.92 7.19 17.04
C THR A 138 32.16 6.29 15.82
N PRO A 139 33.41 6.07 15.39
CA PRO A 139 33.69 5.18 14.28
C PRO A 139 33.21 3.76 14.59
N PHE A 140 32.60 3.14 13.58
CA PHE A 140 32.12 1.77 13.56
C PHE A 140 33.19 0.79 14.08
N VAL A 141 32.87 0.06 15.15
CA VAL A 141 33.63 -1.11 15.59
C VAL A 141 33.06 -2.29 14.82
N ALA A 142 33.85 -2.84 13.89
CA ALA A 142 33.49 -4.06 13.17
C ALA A 142 33.10 -5.16 14.19
N PRO A 143 31.99 -5.89 13.97
CA PRO A 143 31.61 -6.97 14.87
C PRO A 143 32.77 -7.97 14.93
N LYS A 144 33.25 -8.23 16.14
CA LYS A 144 34.18 -9.34 16.39
C LYS A 144 33.52 -10.59 15.83
N SER A 145 34.15 -11.26 14.88
CA SER A 145 33.74 -12.58 14.42
C SER A 145 33.77 -13.53 15.61
N ARG A 146 32.66 -13.63 16.36
CA ARG A 146 32.51 -14.63 17.39
C ARG A 146 32.03 -15.89 16.70
N SER A 147 32.90 -16.89 16.73
CA SER A 147 32.62 -18.29 16.43
C SER A 147 31.31 -18.72 17.09
N ALA A 148 30.21 -18.67 16.34
CA ALA A 148 28.96 -19.29 16.75
C ALA A 148 29.16 -20.79 16.62
N THR A 149 29.29 -21.46 17.76
CA THR A 149 29.22 -22.92 17.84
C THR A 149 27.77 -23.31 17.53
N THR A 150 27.44 -23.37 16.23
CA THR A 150 26.22 -23.99 15.74
C THR A 150 26.34 -25.48 16.04
N PRO A 151 25.34 -26.16 16.63
CA PRO A 151 25.24 -27.60 16.48
C PRO A 151 25.05 -27.86 14.98
N ALA A 152 26.14 -28.18 14.28
CA ALA A 152 26.10 -28.43 12.85
C ALA A 152 25.31 -29.71 12.60
N ILE A 153 24.08 -29.59 12.06
CA ILE A 153 23.45 -30.73 11.42
C ILE A 153 24.34 -31.12 10.24
N ALA A 154 24.74 -32.39 10.19
CA ALA A 154 25.59 -32.92 9.13
C ALA A 154 24.99 -32.59 7.74
N PRO A 155 25.82 -32.13 6.78
CA PRO A 155 25.37 -31.95 5.41
C PRO A 155 24.84 -33.29 4.86
N GLY A 156 23.62 -33.28 4.33
CA GLY A 156 22.92 -34.49 3.84
C GLY A 156 21.76 -34.99 4.71
N SER A 157 21.38 -34.26 5.77
CA SER A 157 20.19 -34.57 6.57
C SER A 157 18.90 -34.51 5.74
N THR A 158 18.03 -35.50 5.93
CA THR A 158 16.72 -35.52 5.26
C THR A 158 15.86 -34.34 5.74
N PRO A 159 14.92 -33.81 4.92
CA PRO A 159 14.04 -32.70 5.33
C PRO A 159 13.34 -32.96 6.67
N LYS A 160 12.94 -34.21 6.92
CA LYS A 160 12.30 -34.63 8.18
C LYS A 160 13.23 -34.53 9.40
N ALA A 161 14.52 -34.85 9.23
CA ALA A 161 15.51 -34.75 10.32
C ALA A 161 15.81 -33.28 10.66
N ILE A 162 15.90 -32.42 9.64
CA ILE A 162 16.03 -30.97 9.82
C ILE A 162 14.85 -30.42 10.62
N GLN A 163 13.63 -30.84 10.27
CA GLN A 163 12.42 -30.38 10.96
C GLN A 163 12.37 -30.80 12.43
N GLN A 164 12.73 -32.06 12.73
CA GLN A 164 12.73 -32.57 14.10
C GLN A 164 13.78 -31.89 14.97
N ASP A 165 14.94 -31.54 14.41
CA ASP A 165 15.98 -30.81 15.13
C ASP A 165 15.54 -29.36 15.39
N LEU A 166 15.00 -28.67 14.37
CA LEU A 166 14.49 -27.32 14.53
C LEU A 166 13.40 -27.22 15.60
N SER A 167 12.40 -28.13 15.61
CA SER A 167 11.36 -28.15 16.65
C SER A 167 11.96 -28.25 18.06
N LYS A 168 12.94 -29.12 18.26
CA LYS A 168 13.63 -29.25 19.56
C LYS A 168 14.37 -27.96 19.93
N VAL A 169 15.10 -27.37 18.98
CA VAL A 169 15.88 -26.15 19.22
C VAL A 169 14.95 -24.97 19.50
N ILE A 170 13.82 -24.84 18.79
CA ILE A 170 12.78 -23.82 19.04
C ILE A 170 12.31 -23.91 20.49
N THR A 171 11.92 -25.10 20.94
CA THR A 171 11.44 -25.30 22.31
C THR A 171 12.53 -25.12 23.38
N GLN A 172 13.81 -25.31 23.06
CA GLN A 172 14.92 -25.15 24.01
C GLN A 172 15.42 -23.70 24.12
N GLN A 173 15.57 -22.99 23.01
CA GLN A 173 16.19 -21.67 22.96
C GLN A 173 15.21 -20.53 23.27
N LEU A 174 13.97 -20.62 22.78
CA LEU A 174 12.95 -19.60 23.02
C LEU A 174 12.22 -19.88 24.33
N THR A 175 12.95 -19.72 25.44
CA THR A 175 12.43 -19.90 26.79
C THR A 175 12.67 -18.65 27.64
N GLY A 176 11.81 -18.46 28.64
CA GLY A 176 11.87 -17.31 29.56
C GLY A 176 10.95 -16.17 29.15
N SER A 177 11.27 -14.97 29.62
CA SER A 177 10.49 -13.75 29.36
C SER A 177 11.44 -12.59 29.10
N ILE A 178 11.08 -11.74 28.14
CA ILE A 178 11.81 -10.50 27.91
C ILE A 178 11.61 -9.58 29.12
N PRO A 179 12.66 -8.91 29.64
CA PRO A 179 12.51 -8.05 30.81
C PRO A 179 11.42 -7.01 30.59
N ASN A 180 10.72 -6.57 31.63
CA ASN A 180 9.78 -5.46 31.49
C ASN A 180 10.53 -4.13 31.47
N HIS A 181 10.36 -3.34 30.42
CA HIS A 181 10.81 -1.95 30.40
C HIS A 181 9.65 -1.05 30.80
N ARG A 182 9.82 -0.35 31.92
CA ARG A 182 8.81 0.62 32.37
C ARG A 182 8.94 1.85 31.50
N VAL A 183 7.93 2.08 30.66
CA VAL A 183 7.79 3.34 29.94
C VAL A 183 7.80 4.52 30.91
N SER A 184 8.48 5.61 30.54
CA SER A 184 8.61 6.78 31.40
C SER A 184 7.24 7.40 31.71
N LEU A 185 7.10 8.06 32.87
CA LEU A 185 5.84 8.72 33.22
C LEU A 185 5.48 9.81 32.20
N GLY A 186 6.48 10.56 31.72
CA GLY A 186 6.31 11.56 30.66
C GLY A 186 5.76 10.96 29.37
N TYR A 187 6.25 9.79 28.96
CA TYR A 187 5.72 9.06 27.80
C TYR A 187 4.25 8.67 27.99
N ARG A 188 3.89 8.11 29.15
CA ARG A 188 2.51 7.72 29.44
C ARG A 188 1.55 8.91 29.44
N ILE A 189 1.99 10.04 29.99
CA ILE A 189 1.23 11.29 29.96
C ILE A 189 1.09 11.78 28.53
N GLY A 190 2.18 11.83 27.75
CA GLY A 190 2.16 12.24 26.35
C GLY A 190 1.24 11.37 25.49
N LEU A 191 1.30 10.05 25.64
CA LEU A 191 0.39 9.10 24.99
C LEU A 191 -1.07 9.38 25.38
N SER A 192 -1.35 9.61 26.66
CA SER A 192 -2.71 9.86 27.14
C SER A 192 -3.27 11.19 26.61
N VAL A 193 -2.45 12.25 26.63
CA VAL A 193 -2.80 13.57 26.08
C VAL A 193 -3.05 13.46 24.58
N ASN A 194 -2.17 12.78 23.84
CA ASN A 194 -2.34 12.56 22.41
C ASN A 194 -3.62 11.75 22.11
N ALA A 195 -3.87 10.68 22.86
CA ALA A 195 -5.08 9.88 22.70
C ALA A 195 -6.36 10.70 22.96
N VAL A 196 -6.36 11.55 23.99
CA VAL A 196 -7.48 12.47 24.26
C VAL A 196 -7.65 13.49 23.14
N PHE A 197 -6.55 14.09 22.66
CA PHE A 197 -6.58 15.03 21.53
C PHE A 197 -7.16 14.36 20.28
N MET A 198 -6.75 13.12 19.98
CA MET A 198 -7.26 12.33 18.87
C MET A 198 -8.75 12.02 18.98
N LEU A 199 -9.26 11.82 20.19
CA LEU A 199 -10.69 11.65 20.43
C LEU A 199 -11.46 12.98 20.31
N MET A 200 -10.83 14.12 20.59
CA MET A 200 -11.43 15.44 20.41
C MET A 200 -11.59 15.81 18.94
N LEU A 201 -10.74 15.33 18.04
CA LEU A 201 -10.79 15.68 16.61
C LEU A 201 -12.12 15.27 15.92
N PRO A 202 -12.59 14.01 16.02
CA PRO A 202 -13.92 13.64 15.53
C PRO A 202 -15.03 14.49 16.15
N MET A 203 -14.92 14.85 17.43
CA MET A 203 -15.92 15.69 18.11
C MET A 203 -15.91 17.12 17.57
N ALA A 204 -14.74 17.69 17.30
CA ALA A 204 -14.59 18.99 16.66
C ALA A 204 -15.16 18.98 15.23
N TYR A 205 -14.95 17.88 14.49
CA TYR A 205 -15.54 17.69 13.17
C TYR A 205 -17.07 17.64 13.22
N LEU A 206 -17.65 16.84 14.13
CA LEU A 206 -19.09 16.80 14.35
C LEU A 206 -19.62 18.18 14.77
N GLY A 207 -18.89 18.90 15.62
CA GLY A 207 -19.19 20.27 16.00
C GLY A 207 -19.24 21.22 14.80
N LEU A 208 -18.30 21.10 13.86
CA LEU A 208 -18.29 21.89 12.63
C LEU A 208 -19.50 21.58 11.74
N ILE A 209 -19.90 20.30 11.63
CA ILE A 209 -21.12 19.91 10.90
C ILE A 209 -22.35 20.55 11.53
N LEU A 210 -22.50 20.42 12.86
CA LEU A 210 -23.63 20.99 13.58
C LEU A 210 -23.66 22.52 13.45
N LEU A 211 -22.49 23.17 13.49
CA LEU A 211 -22.36 24.62 13.29
C LEU A 211 -22.77 25.02 11.86
N SER A 212 -22.38 24.27 10.83
CA SER A 212 -22.80 24.50 9.46
C SER A 212 -24.31 24.33 9.28
N ILE A 213 -24.90 23.29 9.89
CA ILE A 213 -26.36 23.08 9.89
C ILE A 213 -27.08 24.23 10.58
N TYR A 214 -26.62 24.63 11.77
CA TYR A 214 -27.19 25.75 12.52
C TYR A 214 -27.08 27.08 11.76
N GLY A 215 -25.90 27.36 11.18
CA GLY A 215 -25.68 28.55 10.36
C GLY A 215 -26.61 28.60 9.14
N MET A 216 -26.82 27.47 8.48
CA MET A 216 -27.76 27.35 7.37
C MET A 216 -29.22 27.54 7.82
N TYR A 217 -29.60 26.96 8.96
CA TYR A 217 -30.92 27.14 9.57
C TYR A 217 -31.18 28.63 9.88
N HIS A 218 -30.28 29.26 10.64
CA HIS A 218 -30.39 30.67 11.02
C HIS A 218 -30.43 31.59 9.80
N TYR A 219 -29.59 31.33 8.78
CA TYR A 219 -29.65 32.08 7.53
C TYR A 219 -31.02 31.96 6.85
N THR A 220 -31.55 30.73 6.74
CA THR A 220 -32.78 30.44 6.01
C THR A 220 -34.03 30.98 6.72
N PHE A 221 -34.10 30.86 8.04
CA PHE A 221 -35.31 31.19 8.80
C PHE A 221 -35.30 32.58 9.43
N ASP A 222 -34.14 33.13 9.79
CA ASP A 222 -34.05 34.42 10.48
C ASP A 222 -33.60 35.55 9.54
N VAL A 223 -32.58 35.28 8.72
CA VAL A 223 -31.97 36.32 7.85
C VAL A 223 -32.73 36.46 6.53
N MET A 224 -33.01 35.35 5.85
CA MET A 224 -33.61 35.37 4.51
C MET A 224 -34.98 36.07 4.47
N PRO A 225 -35.92 35.86 5.42
CA PRO A 225 -37.22 36.55 5.38
C PRO A 225 -37.08 38.07 5.48
N THR A 226 -36.15 38.54 6.31
CA THR A 226 -35.87 39.97 6.46
C THR A 226 -35.26 40.56 5.18
N MET A 227 -34.38 39.83 4.50
CA MET A 227 -33.81 40.24 3.22
C MET A 227 -34.86 40.23 2.10
N LEU A 228 -35.75 39.25 2.11
CA LEU A 228 -36.84 39.12 1.14
C LEU A 228 -37.86 40.26 1.25
N GLN A 229 -38.08 40.81 2.44
CA GLN A 229 -38.89 42.02 2.64
C GLN A 229 -38.25 43.26 1.99
N ARG A 230 -36.93 43.29 1.81
CA ARG A 230 -36.17 44.39 1.19
C ARG A 230 -35.90 44.16 -0.30
N LEU A 231 -36.57 43.19 -0.93
CA LEU A 231 -36.29 42.81 -2.31
C LEU A 231 -36.60 43.98 -3.28
N PRO A 232 -35.64 44.39 -4.13
CA PRO A 232 -35.89 45.40 -5.16
C PRO A 232 -36.85 44.87 -6.22
N ARG A 233 -37.54 45.77 -6.96
CA ARG A 233 -38.45 45.39 -8.05
C ARG A 233 -37.72 45.34 -9.41
N GLY A 234 -38.27 44.60 -10.36
CA GLY A 234 -37.75 44.51 -11.74
C GLY A 234 -36.60 43.49 -11.91
N ARG A 235 -35.76 43.66 -12.95
CA ARG A 235 -34.68 42.70 -13.27
C ARG A 235 -33.63 42.54 -12.16
N VAL A 236 -33.46 43.55 -11.32
CA VAL A 236 -32.56 43.52 -10.14
C VAL A 236 -33.06 42.51 -9.08
N ALA A 237 -34.37 42.26 -9.01
CA ALA A 237 -34.96 41.26 -8.11
C ALA A 237 -34.43 39.84 -8.38
N ILE A 238 -34.20 39.51 -9.66
CA ILE A 238 -33.72 38.19 -10.08
C ILE A 238 -32.28 37.97 -9.60
N ILE A 239 -31.42 39.00 -9.75
CA ILE A 239 -30.03 38.96 -9.29
C ILE A 239 -29.98 38.91 -7.75
N ALA A 240 -30.81 39.71 -7.06
CA ALA A 240 -30.89 39.68 -5.60
C ALA A 240 -31.37 38.33 -5.06
N MET A 241 -32.37 37.72 -5.72
CA MET A 241 -32.86 36.38 -5.37
C MET A 241 -31.77 35.31 -5.56
N ALA A 242 -31.03 35.35 -6.68
CA ALA A 242 -29.92 34.44 -6.91
C ALA A 242 -28.85 34.58 -5.81
N LEU A 243 -28.52 35.82 -5.43
CA LEU A 243 -27.57 36.10 -4.35
C LEU A 243 -28.04 35.57 -2.99
N TYR A 244 -29.34 35.66 -2.69
CA TYR A 244 -29.92 35.12 -1.43
C TYR A 244 -30.03 33.60 -1.42
N LEU A 245 -30.17 32.96 -2.58
CA LEU A 245 -30.16 31.50 -2.69
C LEU A 245 -28.75 30.90 -2.63
N THR A 246 -27.71 31.69 -2.97
CA THR A 246 -26.32 31.22 -2.99
C THR A 246 -25.87 30.61 -1.65
N PRO A 247 -26.06 31.24 -0.48
CA PRO A 247 -25.63 30.64 0.80
C PRO A 247 -26.39 29.36 1.15
N ILE A 248 -27.64 29.19 0.69
CA ILE A 248 -28.41 27.97 0.89
C ILE A 248 -27.82 26.84 0.05
N ILE A 249 -27.58 27.07 -1.24
CA ILE A 249 -26.98 26.07 -2.15
C ILE A 249 -25.56 25.70 -1.69
N ALA A 250 -24.75 26.70 -1.31
CA ALA A 250 -23.42 26.50 -0.78
C ALA A 250 -23.46 25.74 0.57
N GLY A 251 -24.36 26.12 1.47
CA GLY A 251 -24.54 25.47 2.77
C GLY A 251 -24.95 24.00 2.64
N ILE A 252 -25.93 23.70 1.79
CA ILE A 252 -26.35 22.32 1.51
C ILE A 252 -25.18 21.52 0.93
N THR A 253 -24.46 22.07 -0.04
CA THR A 253 -23.28 21.42 -0.64
C THR A 253 -22.23 21.11 0.42
N VAL A 254 -21.85 22.09 1.26
CA VAL A 254 -20.87 21.89 2.35
C VAL A 254 -21.33 20.79 3.31
N ILE A 255 -22.59 20.83 3.75
CA ILE A 255 -23.12 19.83 4.69
C ILE A 255 -23.10 18.43 4.08
N ILE A 256 -23.48 18.27 2.81
CA ILE A 256 -23.41 16.99 2.10
C ILE A 256 -21.96 16.47 2.06
N PHE A 257 -21.01 17.32 1.67
CA PHE A 257 -19.59 16.96 1.60
C PHE A 257 -18.99 16.62 2.97
N MET A 258 -19.45 17.24 4.05
CA MET A 258 -19.01 16.93 5.41
C MET A 258 -19.70 15.69 6.00
N ILE A 259 -20.96 15.43 5.65
CA ILE A 259 -21.68 14.27 6.19
C ILE A 259 -21.27 12.99 5.47
N LYS A 260 -20.97 13.08 4.17
CA LYS A 260 -20.66 11.92 3.33
C LYS A 260 -19.57 10.99 3.89
N PRO A 261 -18.40 11.47 4.35
CA PRO A 261 -17.34 10.59 4.87
C PRO A 261 -17.73 9.77 6.11
N ILE A 262 -18.78 10.18 6.83
CA ILE A 262 -19.33 9.45 7.98
C ILE A 262 -20.14 8.24 7.49
N PHE A 263 -20.91 8.39 6.40
CA PHE A 263 -21.79 7.36 5.86
C PHE A 263 -21.15 6.47 4.79
N VAL A 264 -20.14 6.96 4.09
CA VAL A 264 -19.25 6.14 3.25
C VAL A 264 -18.29 5.40 4.19
N ALA A 265 -18.89 4.59 5.06
CA ALA A 265 -18.19 3.70 5.94
C ALA A 265 -17.36 2.75 5.09
N ILE A 266 -16.04 2.89 5.18
CA ILE A 266 -15.06 1.80 5.12
C ILE A 266 -15.43 0.74 4.07
N ILE A 267 -15.73 1.17 2.84
CA ILE A 267 -15.65 0.26 1.70
C ILE A 267 -14.15 0.17 1.46
N GLN A 268 -13.48 -0.66 2.26
CA GLN A 268 -12.18 -1.14 1.85
C GLN A 268 -12.42 -1.78 0.48
N PRO A 269 -11.69 -1.39 -0.59
CA PRO A 269 -11.61 -2.27 -1.75
C PRO A 269 -11.33 -3.66 -1.19
N GLY A 270 -12.23 -4.61 -1.49
CA GLY A 270 -12.40 -5.82 -0.68
C GLY A 270 -11.04 -6.40 -0.31
N ASP A 271 -10.79 -6.54 1.00
CA ASP A 271 -9.49 -6.91 1.57
C ASP A 271 -8.80 -7.90 0.63
N PRO A 272 -7.65 -7.52 0.02
CA PRO A 272 -7.00 -8.33 -1.01
C PRO A 272 -6.95 -9.75 -0.49
N ARG A 273 -7.48 -10.70 -1.25
CA ARG A 273 -7.69 -12.05 -0.72
C ARG A 273 -6.32 -12.63 -0.36
N LYS A 274 -6.05 -12.70 0.94
CA LYS A 274 -4.84 -13.30 1.52
C LYS A 274 -5.01 -14.80 1.62
N ARG A 275 -3.89 -15.52 1.56
CA ARG A 275 -3.87 -16.97 1.73
C ARG A 275 -3.58 -17.30 3.18
N SER A 276 -4.53 -17.96 3.84
CA SER A 276 -4.30 -18.46 5.19
C SER A 276 -3.59 -19.81 5.15
N ILE A 277 -2.59 -19.97 6.01
CA ILE A 277 -1.91 -21.24 6.24
C ILE A 277 -2.40 -21.87 7.55
N ASN A 278 -2.33 -23.19 7.63
CA ASN A 278 -2.78 -23.95 8.79
C ASN A 278 -1.62 -24.71 9.44
N ARG A 279 -1.80 -25.01 10.72
CA ARG A 279 -0.77 -25.65 11.56
C ARG A 279 -0.39 -27.05 11.07
N GLU A 280 -1.32 -27.76 10.43
CA GLU A 280 -1.06 -29.11 9.91
C GLU A 280 -0.08 -29.11 8.74
N ASN A 281 -0.14 -28.07 7.89
CA ASN A 281 0.74 -27.95 6.74
C ASN A 281 2.10 -27.33 7.13
N GLU A 282 2.11 -26.38 8.07
CA GLU A 282 3.29 -25.61 8.47
C GLU A 282 3.58 -25.66 10.00
N PRO A 283 3.78 -26.85 10.59
CA PRO A 283 3.82 -27.01 12.05
C PRO A 283 4.98 -26.27 12.74
N LEU A 284 6.15 -26.21 12.10
CA LEU A 284 7.34 -25.56 12.67
C LEU A 284 7.20 -24.05 12.75
N LEU A 285 6.64 -23.43 11.72
CA LEU A 285 6.35 -22.00 11.73
C LEU A 285 5.40 -21.66 12.88
N PHE A 286 4.33 -22.44 13.03
CA PHE A 286 3.37 -22.22 14.10
C PHE A 286 4.00 -22.45 15.49
N GLU A 287 4.89 -23.43 15.64
CA GLU A 287 5.65 -23.62 16.88
C GLU A 287 6.57 -22.44 17.18
N LEU A 288 7.32 -21.96 16.18
CA LEU A 288 8.16 -20.77 16.32
C LEU A 288 7.34 -19.56 16.74
N VAL A 289 6.23 -19.29 16.05
CA VAL A 289 5.30 -18.19 16.36
C VAL A 289 4.77 -18.32 17.78
N ASP A 290 4.29 -19.49 18.19
CA ASP A 290 3.77 -19.72 19.54
C ASP A 290 4.83 -19.38 20.60
N ARG A 291 6.08 -19.80 20.38
CA ARG A 291 7.19 -19.55 21.32
C ARG A 291 7.59 -18.09 21.35
N ILE A 292 7.61 -17.40 20.20
CA ILE A 292 7.85 -15.95 20.16
C ILE A 292 6.74 -15.22 20.92
N CYS A 293 5.47 -15.59 20.73
CA CYS A 293 4.36 -15.03 21.52
C CYS A 293 4.54 -15.28 23.02
N ASP A 294 4.95 -16.49 23.42
CA ASP A 294 5.16 -16.85 24.82
C ASP A 294 6.27 -15.97 25.47
N VAL A 295 7.41 -15.73 24.80
CA VAL A 295 8.51 -14.93 25.35
C VAL A 295 8.26 -13.41 25.30
N THR A 296 7.49 -12.94 24.32
CA THR A 296 7.11 -11.52 24.16
C THR A 296 5.89 -11.15 25.02
N GLY A 297 5.11 -12.14 25.47
CA GLY A 297 3.84 -11.93 26.17
C GLY A 297 2.70 -11.48 25.26
N ALA A 298 2.87 -11.56 23.93
CA ALA A 298 1.84 -11.21 22.96
C ALA A 298 0.75 -12.30 22.87
N PRO A 299 -0.51 -11.92 22.54
CA PRO A 299 -1.54 -12.91 22.25
C PRO A 299 -1.18 -13.73 21.00
N LYS A 300 -1.49 -15.03 21.03
CA LYS A 300 -1.28 -15.91 19.88
C LYS A 300 -2.22 -15.52 18.73
N PRO A 301 -1.74 -15.49 17.48
CA PRO A 301 -2.59 -15.16 16.34
C PRO A 301 -3.66 -16.23 16.13
N THR A 302 -4.89 -15.80 15.85
CA THR A 302 -6.02 -16.69 15.49
C THR A 302 -5.83 -17.27 14.09
N ARG A 303 -5.09 -16.58 13.23
CA ARG A 303 -4.79 -16.97 11.86
C ARG A 303 -3.45 -16.40 11.41
N ILE A 304 -2.73 -17.18 10.59
CA ILE A 304 -1.54 -16.72 9.88
C ILE A 304 -1.88 -16.69 8.39
N ASP A 305 -1.73 -15.51 7.80
CA ASP A 305 -1.89 -15.24 6.37
C ASP A 305 -0.52 -15.04 5.73
N VAL A 306 -0.43 -15.28 4.41
CA VAL A 306 0.76 -15.04 3.62
C VAL A 306 0.43 -14.20 2.38
N ASP A 307 1.38 -13.36 1.97
CA ASP A 307 1.30 -12.53 0.77
C ASP A 307 2.66 -12.40 0.05
N SER A 308 2.68 -11.57 -1.00
CA SER A 308 3.84 -11.36 -1.87
C SER A 308 4.67 -10.12 -1.51
N GLU A 309 4.44 -9.50 -0.35
CA GLU A 309 5.15 -8.29 0.07
C GLU A 309 6.40 -8.63 0.89
N VAL A 310 7.41 -7.77 0.88
CA VAL A 310 8.61 -7.82 1.73
C VAL A 310 8.24 -7.15 3.05
N ASN A 311 7.28 -7.75 3.75
CA ASN A 311 6.77 -7.22 5.00
C ASN A 311 6.22 -8.32 5.90
N ALA A 312 6.25 -8.08 7.20
CA ALA A 312 5.45 -8.83 8.16
C ALA A 312 4.53 -7.83 8.85
N SER A 313 3.31 -8.24 9.16
CA SER A 313 2.42 -7.37 9.92
C SER A 313 1.53 -8.19 10.83
N ALA A 314 1.37 -7.74 12.06
CA ALA A 314 0.33 -8.24 12.94
C ALA A 314 -0.79 -7.18 13.07
N SER A 315 -2.05 -7.60 12.92
CA SER A 315 -3.20 -6.69 12.96
C SER A 315 -4.48 -7.35 13.46
N TYR A 316 -5.51 -6.55 13.73
CA TYR A 316 -6.81 -7.03 14.20
C TYR A 316 -7.75 -7.37 13.04
N GLY A 317 -8.23 -8.62 12.98
CA GLY A 317 -8.96 -9.15 11.82
C GLY A 317 -10.33 -8.51 11.52
N ARG A 318 -10.99 -7.86 12.50
CA ARG A 318 -12.31 -7.20 12.30
C ARG A 318 -12.29 -5.70 12.58
N GLY A 319 -11.14 -5.04 12.41
CA GLY A 319 -11.06 -3.60 12.59
C GLY A 319 -11.26 -3.18 14.06
N LEU A 320 -11.86 -2.00 14.27
CA LEU A 320 -12.20 -1.46 15.61
C LEU A 320 -13.06 -2.42 16.47
N ARG A 321 -13.90 -3.27 15.86
CA ARG A 321 -14.71 -4.26 16.61
C ARG A 321 -13.86 -5.31 17.31
N SER A 322 -12.66 -5.54 16.80
CA SER A 322 -11.70 -6.46 17.38
C SER A 322 -10.81 -5.81 18.44
N LEU A 323 -10.93 -4.52 18.74
CA LEU A 323 -10.17 -3.91 19.86
C LEU A 323 -10.46 -4.59 21.21
N PHE A 324 -11.67 -5.14 21.35
CA PHE A 324 -12.12 -5.86 22.54
C PHE A 324 -12.02 -7.40 22.40
N SER A 325 -11.54 -7.89 21.26
CA SER A 325 -11.37 -9.31 20.95
C SER A 325 -9.89 -9.62 20.71
N ASN A 326 -9.37 -10.72 21.23
CA ASN A 326 -8.00 -11.15 20.93
C ASN A 326 -7.90 -11.82 19.54
N ASP A 327 -8.45 -11.18 18.50
CA ASP A 327 -8.48 -11.70 17.13
C ASP A 327 -7.32 -11.11 16.31
N LEU A 328 -6.11 -11.56 16.68
CA LEU A 328 -4.86 -11.17 16.03
C LEU A 328 -4.63 -12.01 14.78
N VAL A 329 -4.38 -11.35 13.65
CA VAL A 329 -3.99 -11.97 12.39
C VAL A 329 -2.55 -11.57 12.08
N LEU A 330 -1.67 -12.55 11.92
CA LEU A 330 -0.30 -12.35 11.46
C LEU A 330 -0.28 -12.52 9.94
N THR A 331 0.21 -11.54 9.20
CA THR A 331 0.50 -11.65 7.76
C THR A 331 2.02 -11.73 7.57
N ILE A 332 2.48 -12.76 6.88
CA ILE A 332 3.90 -12.98 6.57
C ILE A 332 4.11 -12.88 5.07
N GLY A 333 4.92 -11.92 4.66
CA GLY A 333 5.46 -11.83 3.33
C GLY A 333 6.36 -13.00 3.01
N VAL A 334 5.98 -13.84 2.05
CA VAL A 334 6.81 -14.98 1.61
C VAL A 334 8.20 -14.54 1.11
N PRO A 335 8.38 -13.38 0.45
CA PRO A 335 9.71 -12.87 0.10
C PRO A 335 10.67 -12.70 1.30
N LEU A 336 10.18 -12.38 2.50
CA LEU A 336 11.02 -12.29 3.71
C LEU A 336 11.72 -13.62 4.01
N VAL A 337 10.98 -14.72 3.86
CA VAL A 337 11.47 -16.07 4.10
C VAL A 337 12.56 -16.46 3.08
N ALA A 338 12.52 -15.85 1.89
CA ALA A 338 13.51 -16.04 0.84
C ALA A 338 14.83 -15.31 1.12
N GLY A 339 14.75 -14.10 1.69
CA GLY A 339 15.87 -13.19 1.86
C GLY A 339 16.51 -13.20 3.24
N LEU A 340 15.79 -13.67 4.27
CA LEU A 340 16.26 -13.67 5.65
C LEU A 340 16.71 -15.06 6.11
N ASN A 341 17.63 -15.08 7.06
CA ASN A 341 17.89 -16.29 7.85
C ASN A 341 16.85 -16.43 8.99
N SER A 342 16.77 -17.61 9.62
CA SER A 342 15.81 -17.94 10.67
C SER A 342 15.97 -17.07 11.92
N ARG A 343 17.16 -16.51 12.15
CA ARG A 343 17.45 -15.62 13.27
C ARG A 343 16.84 -14.24 13.05
N GLU A 344 17.13 -13.67 11.88
CA GLU A 344 16.58 -12.39 11.42
C GLU A 344 15.06 -12.48 11.30
N PHE A 345 14.54 -13.55 10.70
CA PHE A 345 13.10 -13.78 10.56
C PHE A 345 12.37 -13.86 11.91
N ALA A 346 12.92 -14.60 12.89
CA ALA A 346 12.37 -14.62 14.24
C ALA A 346 12.43 -13.23 14.91
N GLY A 347 13.46 -12.44 14.62
CA GLY A 347 13.58 -11.05 15.02
C GLY A 347 12.45 -10.18 14.50
N VAL A 348 12.20 -10.21 13.18
CA VAL A 348 11.10 -9.48 12.54
C VAL A 348 9.75 -9.88 13.15
N LEU A 349 9.51 -11.18 13.37
CA LEU A 349 8.28 -11.62 14.03
C LEU A 349 8.18 -11.10 15.47
N ALA A 350 9.29 -11.08 16.21
CA ALA A 350 9.32 -10.56 17.57
C ALA A 350 9.08 -9.05 17.63
N HIS A 351 9.56 -8.28 16.65
CA HIS A 351 9.21 -6.87 16.47
C HIS A 351 7.70 -6.71 16.31
N GLU A 352 7.10 -7.44 15.37
CA GLU A 352 5.66 -7.40 15.11
C GLU A 352 4.84 -7.74 16.36
N PHE A 353 5.21 -8.79 17.08
CA PHE A 353 4.55 -9.16 18.35
C PHE A 353 4.85 -8.19 19.49
N GLY A 354 5.98 -7.49 19.44
CA GLY A 354 6.35 -6.43 20.37
C GLY A 354 5.29 -5.34 20.46
N HIS A 355 4.70 -4.96 19.31
CA HIS A 355 3.56 -4.04 19.28
C HIS A 355 2.35 -4.54 20.08
N PHE A 356 2.19 -5.85 20.26
CA PHE A 356 1.03 -6.46 20.92
C PHE A 356 1.26 -6.82 22.40
N SER A 357 2.49 -6.76 22.87
CA SER A 357 2.86 -7.04 24.27
C SER A 357 2.25 -6.02 25.27
N GLN A 358 2.06 -4.77 24.85
CA GLN A 358 1.52 -3.68 25.68
C GLN A 358 0.02 -3.46 25.43
N GLY A 359 -0.84 -4.37 25.91
CA GLY A 359 -2.28 -4.42 25.54
C GLY A 359 -3.07 -3.09 25.60
N ALA A 360 -2.78 -2.18 26.53
CA ALA A 360 -3.45 -0.87 26.60
C ALA A 360 -2.87 0.18 25.63
N GLY A 361 -1.53 0.24 25.51
CA GLY A 361 -0.85 1.16 24.58
C GLY A 361 -1.16 0.82 23.12
N MET A 362 -1.19 -0.48 22.81
CA MET A 362 -1.53 -0.99 21.48
C MET A 362 -2.94 -0.60 21.03
N ARG A 363 -3.95 -0.76 21.90
CA ARG A 363 -5.33 -0.33 21.60
C ARG A 363 -5.43 1.17 21.33
N ALA A 364 -4.73 1.98 22.13
CA ALA A 364 -4.67 3.42 21.92
C ALA A 364 -4.04 3.75 20.56
N SER A 365 -2.91 3.15 20.22
CA SER A 365 -2.24 3.40 18.94
C SER A 365 -3.02 2.90 17.73
N TYR A 366 -3.69 1.75 17.84
CA TYR A 366 -4.60 1.27 16.79
C TYR A 366 -5.75 2.26 16.56
N LEU A 367 -6.34 2.79 17.64
CA LEU A 367 -7.38 3.81 17.57
C LEU A 367 -6.86 5.10 16.93
N ILE A 368 -5.71 5.60 17.37
CA ILE A 368 -5.06 6.80 16.83
C ILE A 368 -4.80 6.63 15.32
N ARG A 369 -4.21 5.51 14.90
CA ARG A 369 -3.97 5.20 13.48
C ARG A 369 -5.27 5.11 12.69
N SER A 370 -6.30 4.49 13.24
CA SER A 370 -7.62 4.38 12.60
C SER A 370 -8.26 5.76 12.39
N ILE A 371 -8.15 6.64 13.38
CA ILE A 371 -8.64 8.02 13.31
C ILE A 371 -7.85 8.81 12.25
N ASN A 372 -6.51 8.77 12.31
CA ASN A 372 -5.65 9.44 11.32
C ASN A 372 -5.96 8.99 9.89
N LEU A 373 -6.04 7.68 9.64
CA LEU A 373 -6.37 7.13 8.31
C LEU A 373 -7.75 7.59 7.82
N TRP A 374 -8.74 7.63 8.72
CA TRP A 374 -10.06 8.14 8.37
C TRP A 374 -10.03 9.64 8.05
N PHE A 375 -9.30 10.46 8.83
CA PHE A 375 -9.12 11.88 8.56
C PHE A 375 -8.35 12.14 7.26
N ALA A 376 -7.29 11.38 6.98
CA ALA A 376 -6.56 11.43 5.70
C ALA A 376 -7.52 11.31 4.54
N ARG A 377 -8.41 10.33 4.64
CA ARG A 377 -9.39 10.05 3.61
C ARG A 377 -10.38 11.20 3.45
N VAL A 378 -10.89 11.74 4.56
CA VAL A 378 -11.80 12.90 4.57
C VAL A 378 -11.17 14.11 3.87
N VAL A 379 -9.86 14.32 4.07
CA VAL A 379 -9.13 15.49 3.56
C VAL A 379 -8.66 15.31 2.12
N TYR A 380 -8.05 14.16 1.80
CA TYR A 380 -7.35 13.94 0.54
C TYR A 380 -8.15 13.16 -0.51
N GLN A 381 -9.09 12.30 -0.10
CA GLN A 381 -9.80 11.47 -1.07
C GLN A 381 -10.79 12.33 -1.85
N ARG A 382 -10.46 12.59 -3.12
CA ARG A 382 -11.41 13.11 -4.09
C ARG A 382 -12.36 12.00 -4.53
N ASP A 383 -13.61 12.34 -4.70
CA ASP A 383 -14.65 11.38 -5.04
C ASP A 383 -15.53 11.88 -6.20
N GLY A 384 -16.47 11.04 -6.66
CA GLY A 384 -17.33 11.40 -7.79
C GLY A 384 -18.22 12.64 -7.58
N LEU A 385 -18.42 13.11 -6.33
CA LEU A 385 -19.09 14.40 -6.10
C LEU A 385 -18.15 15.57 -6.34
N ASP A 386 -16.85 15.43 -6.04
CA ASP A 386 -15.85 16.43 -6.41
C ASP A 386 -15.76 16.58 -7.93
N GLU A 387 -15.75 15.45 -8.64
CA GLU A 387 -15.74 15.42 -10.10
C GLU A 387 -17.03 16.01 -10.68
N ALA A 388 -18.19 15.61 -10.16
CA ALA A 388 -19.48 16.16 -10.60
C ALA A 388 -19.62 17.66 -10.30
N LEU A 389 -19.06 18.15 -9.19
CA LEU A 389 -19.05 19.59 -8.88
C LEU A 389 -18.15 20.36 -9.85
N ASP A 390 -16.98 19.82 -10.17
CA ASP A 390 -16.05 20.42 -11.15
C ASP A 390 -16.66 20.45 -12.56
N GLU A 391 -17.30 19.35 -12.98
CA GLU A 391 -18.00 19.24 -14.25
C GLU A 391 -19.18 20.22 -14.33
N ALA A 392 -20.02 20.28 -13.28
CA ALA A 392 -21.16 21.20 -13.22
C ALA A 392 -20.74 22.68 -13.23
N ILE A 393 -19.57 23.02 -12.68
CA ILE A 393 -18.99 24.37 -12.79
C ILE A 393 -18.54 24.65 -14.23
N ALA A 394 -17.86 23.69 -14.86
CA ALA A 394 -17.31 23.85 -16.20
C ALA A 394 -18.40 23.95 -17.29
N GLU A 395 -19.50 23.20 -17.15
CA GLU A 395 -20.62 23.21 -18.08
C GLU A 395 -21.58 24.40 -17.90
N SER A 396 -21.45 25.17 -16.82
CA SER A 396 -22.36 26.27 -16.54
C SER A 396 -22.06 27.50 -17.41
N GLU A 397 -22.91 27.74 -18.42
CA GLU A 397 -22.86 28.94 -19.27
C GLU A 397 -23.44 30.22 -18.60
N ASN A 398 -24.10 30.08 -17.44
CA ASN A 398 -24.79 31.16 -16.73
C ASN A 398 -24.16 31.48 -15.37
N GLY A 399 -24.68 32.51 -14.68
CA GLY A 399 -24.25 32.90 -13.33
C GLY A 399 -24.42 31.83 -12.23
N PHE A 400 -25.06 30.70 -12.53
CA PHE A 400 -25.12 29.52 -11.66
C PHE A 400 -23.73 28.94 -11.36
N GLY A 401 -22.80 29.02 -12.31
CA GLY A 401 -21.41 28.58 -12.12
C GLY A 401 -20.69 29.36 -11.02
N LEU A 402 -21.02 30.64 -10.83
CA LEU A 402 -20.49 31.44 -9.71
C LEU A 402 -21.00 30.92 -8.35
N ILE A 403 -22.26 30.48 -8.28
CA ILE A 403 -22.86 29.90 -7.07
C ILE A 403 -22.13 28.60 -6.70
N LEU A 404 -21.94 27.72 -7.68
CA LEU A 404 -21.20 26.47 -7.49
C LEU A 404 -19.72 26.72 -7.15
N LEU A 405 -19.10 27.75 -7.71
CA LEU A 405 -17.73 28.15 -7.37
C LEU A 405 -17.62 28.60 -5.91
N VAL A 406 -18.59 29.38 -5.42
CA VAL A 406 -18.66 29.76 -3.99
C VAL A 406 -18.83 28.51 -3.12
N ALA A 407 -19.70 27.57 -3.52
CA ALA A 407 -19.85 26.31 -2.81
C ALA A 407 -18.55 25.50 -2.77
N LYS A 408 -17.83 25.38 -3.90
CA LYS A 408 -16.52 24.72 -4.00
C LYS A 408 -15.49 25.40 -3.11
N LEU A 409 -15.46 26.73 -3.08
CA LEU A 409 -14.58 27.50 -2.20
C LEU A 409 -14.87 27.17 -0.73
N CYS A 410 -16.13 27.17 -0.31
CA CYS A 410 -16.51 26.79 1.06
C CYS A 410 -16.10 25.34 1.40
N VAL A 411 -16.30 24.38 0.49
CA VAL A 411 -15.84 23.00 0.68
C VAL A 411 -14.31 22.94 0.83
N THR A 412 -13.59 23.70 0.01
CA THR A 412 -12.12 23.77 0.07
C THR A 412 -11.63 24.37 1.38
N LEU A 413 -12.29 25.43 1.87
CA LEU A 413 -11.98 26.04 3.16
C LEU A 413 -12.21 25.07 4.32
N VAL A 414 -13.34 24.36 4.32
CA VAL A 414 -13.64 23.34 5.34
C VAL A 414 -12.61 22.21 5.30
N ARG A 415 -12.22 21.73 4.11
CA ARG A 415 -11.13 20.75 3.96
C ARG A 415 -9.79 21.30 4.44
N GLY A 416 -9.49 22.58 4.21
CA GLY A 416 -8.30 23.23 4.72
C GLY A 416 -8.26 23.25 6.25
N VAL A 417 -9.39 23.55 6.91
CA VAL A 417 -9.50 23.46 8.38
C VAL A 417 -9.28 22.03 8.85
N MET A 418 -9.86 21.04 8.18
CA MET A 418 -9.64 19.63 8.50
C MET A 418 -8.20 19.18 8.27
N TRP A 419 -7.56 19.69 7.23
CA TRP A 419 -6.15 19.44 6.95
C TRP A 419 -5.27 19.96 8.09
N VAL A 420 -5.52 21.18 8.59
CA VAL A 420 -4.78 21.72 9.75
C VAL A 420 -4.96 20.82 10.98
N PHE A 421 -6.19 20.41 11.27
CA PHE A 421 -6.47 19.48 12.38
C PHE A 421 -5.74 18.16 12.22
N MET A 422 -5.76 17.57 11.02
CA MET A 422 -5.04 16.35 10.71
C MET A 422 -3.52 16.53 10.82
N MET A 423 -2.94 17.66 10.39
CA MET A 423 -1.50 17.90 10.52
C MET A 423 -1.06 17.99 11.98
N ILE A 424 -1.84 18.64 12.84
CA ILE A 424 -1.58 18.69 14.29
C ILE A 424 -1.70 17.28 14.88
N ALA A 425 -2.72 16.52 14.48
CA ALA A 425 -2.92 15.13 14.86
C ALA A 425 -1.71 14.26 14.47
N HIS A 426 -1.28 14.42 13.22
CA HIS A 426 -0.19 13.65 12.66
C HIS A 426 1.12 13.96 13.39
N ALA A 427 1.47 15.24 13.56
CA ALA A 427 2.67 15.67 14.29
C ALA A 427 2.76 15.06 15.70
N THR A 428 1.66 15.10 16.44
CA THR A 428 1.58 14.55 17.80
C THR A 428 1.60 13.02 17.83
N SER A 429 1.11 12.37 16.78
CA SER A 429 1.18 10.92 16.60
C SER A 429 2.58 10.42 16.25
N CYS A 430 3.34 11.14 15.43
CA CYS A 430 4.62 10.65 14.91
C CYS A 430 5.64 10.44 16.01
N PHE A 431 5.76 11.37 16.97
CA PHE A 431 6.60 11.16 18.15
C PHE A 431 6.23 9.88 18.93
N LEU A 432 4.94 9.64 19.10
CA LEU A 432 4.45 8.48 19.83
C LEU A 432 4.71 7.17 19.07
N MET A 433 4.49 7.16 17.75
CA MET A 433 4.73 6.01 16.89
C MET A 433 6.20 5.62 16.92
N ARG A 434 7.13 6.58 16.78
CA ARG A 434 8.57 6.31 16.87
C ARG A 434 9.01 5.65 18.17
N GLN A 435 8.42 6.05 19.30
CA GLN A 435 8.72 5.43 20.59
C GLN A 435 8.19 3.99 20.68
N MET A 436 7.07 3.68 20.04
CA MET A 436 6.59 2.30 19.95
C MET A 436 7.49 1.44 19.06
N GLU A 437 8.04 2.01 17.99
CA GLU A 437 9.03 1.32 17.15
C GLU A 437 10.27 0.95 17.96
N PHE A 438 10.83 1.88 18.75
CA PHE A 438 11.97 1.58 19.62
C PHE A 438 11.65 0.52 20.69
N ASP A 439 10.40 0.47 21.19
CA ASP A 439 9.98 -0.59 22.11
C ASP A 439 9.77 -1.92 21.40
N ALA A 440 9.31 -1.94 20.15
CA ALA A 440 9.22 -3.14 19.33
C ALA A 440 10.62 -3.68 18.95
N ASP A 441 11.55 -2.79 18.57
CA ASP A 441 12.96 -3.10 18.27
C ASP A 441 13.66 -3.76 19.44
N ARG A 442 13.27 -3.40 20.66
CA ARG A 442 13.75 -4.05 21.87
C ARG A 442 13.34 -5.52 21.91
N TYR A 443 12.09 -5.88 21.55
CA TYR A 443 11.68 -7.28 21.50
C TYR A 443 12.49 -8.05 20.46
N GLU A 444 12.70 -7.48 19.28
CA GLU A 444 13.60 -8.05 18.27
C GLU A 444 15.01 -8.26 18.82
N ALA A 445 15.61 -7.23 19.42
CA ALA A 445 16.96 -7.32 19.98
C ALA A 445 17.09 -8.40 21.06
N PHE A 446 16.07 -8.63 21.91
CA PHE A 446 16.11 -9.72 22.88
C PHE A 446 15.89 -11.10 22.26
N VAL A 447 15.10 -11.22 21.19
CA VAL A 447 14.84 -12.50 20.52
C VAL A 447 16.01 -12.88 19.59
N SER A 448 16.36 -12.03 18.63
CA SER A 448 17.39 -12.31 17.62
C SER A 448 18.78 -11.83 18.07
N GLY A 449 18.89 -10.78 18.88
CA GLY A 449 20.16 -10.21 19.32
C GLY A 449 20.41 -8.82 18.75
N SER A 450 21.04 -7.94 19.54
CA SER A 450 21.33 -6.55 19.15
C SER A 450 22.22 -6.46 17.89
N ASP A 451 23.18 -7.37 17.74
CA ASP A 451 24.04 -7.42 16.54
C ASP A 451 23.25 -7.88 15.30
N THR A 452 22.32 -8.83 15.49
CA THR A 452 21.46 -9.35 14.43
C THR A 452 20.39 -8.34 14.01
N PHE A 453 19.95 -7.44 14.89
CA PHE A 453 19.07 -6.33 14.52
C PHE A 453 19.68 -5.49 13.37
N ALA A 454 20.97 -5.18 13.46
CA ALA A 454 21.67 -4.42 12.41
C ALA A 454 21.82 -5.20 11.10
N SER A 455 21.95 -6.53 11.13
CA SER A 455 21.91 -7.33 9.89
C SER A 455 20.51 -7.38 9.31
N THR A 456 19.50 -7.57 10.16
CA THR A 456 18.08 -7.62 9.78
C THR A 456 17.65 -6.33 9.10
N SER A 457 17.94 -5.16 9.68
CA SER A 457 17.63 -3.85 9.08
C SER A 457 18.24 -3.68 7.68
N ARG A 458 19.52 -4.07 7.50
CA ARG A 458 20.18 -4.03 6.19
C ARG A 458 19.55 -5.00 5.18
N SER A 459 19.26 -6.23 5.61
CA SER A 459 18.62 -7.24 4.77
C SER A 459 17.21 -6.80 4.34
N MET A 460 16.42 -6.23 5.25
CA MET A 460 15.09 -5.66 4.97
C MET A 460 15.17 -4.55 3.92
N ARG A 461 16.11 -3.62 4.06
CA ARG A 461 16.30 -2.52 3.11
C ARG A 461 16.66 -3.02 1.71
N LEU A 462 17.64 -3.93 1.62
CA LEU A 462 18.05 -4.51 0.33
C LEU A 462 16.92 -5.29 -0.33
N LEU A 463 16.19 -6.08 0.46
CA LEU A 463 15.08 -6.88 -0.03
C LEU A 463 13.89 -5.99 -0.47
N GLY A 464 13.63 -4.88 0.22
CA GLY A 464 12.65 -3.88 -0.19
C GLY A 464 12.98 -3.22 -1.54
N HIS A 465 14.25 -2.85 -1.74
CA HIS A 465 14.72 -2.37 -3.04
C HIS A 465 14.61 -3.43 -4.14
N ALA A 466 14.92 -4.69 -3.82
CA ALA A 466 14.78 -5.80 -4.76
C ALA A 466 13.31 -6.05 -5.14
N GLN A 467 12.37 -5.92 -4.20
CA GLN A 467 10.94 -5.96 -4.50
C GLN A 467 10.53 -4.83 -5.43
N HIS A 468 10.97 -3.61 -5.16
CA HIS A 468 10.64 -2.48 -6.02
C HIS A 468 11.14 -2.71 -7.45
N ALA A 469 12.38 -3.16 -7.62
CA ALA A 469 12.93 -3.55 -8.91
C ALA A 469 12.15 -4.71 -9.56
N ALA A 470 11.76 -5.72 -8.77
CA ALA A 470 10.94 -6.83 -9.24
C ALA A 470 9.59 -6.35 -9.78
N MET A 471 8.95 -5.39 -9.11
CA MET A 471 7.64 -4.87 -9.52
C MET A 471 7.72 -4.06 -10.82
N ILE A 472 8.79 -3.27 -10.99
CA ILE A 472 9.08 -2.58 -12.26
C ILE A 472 9.27 -3.61 -13.37
N GLY A 473 10.10 -4.63 -13.14
CA GLY A 473 10.34 -5.68 -14.12
C GLY A 473 9.10 -6.51 -14.44
N LEU A 474 8.27 -6.79 -13.44
CA LEU A 474 7.01 -7.49 -13.60
C LEU A 474 6.03 -6.69 -14.48
N THR A 475 6.00 -5.36 -14.32
CA THR A 475 5.15 -4.48 -15.14
C THR A 475 5.56 -4.57 -16.62
N ASP A 476 6.86 -4.54 -16.93
CA ASP A 476 7.38 -4.71 -18.29
C ASP A 476 7.07 -6.10 -18.88
N LEU A 477 7.11 -7.16 -18.06
CA LEU A 477 6.70 -8.50 -18.48
C LEU A 477 5.19 -8.55 -18.79
N ILE A 478 4.36 -7.95 -17.94
CA ILE A 478 2.91 -7.91 -18.14
C ILE A 478 2.57 -7.15 -19.43
N ASP A 479 3.25 -6.04 -19.71
CA ASP A 479 3.08 -5.28 -20.96
C ASP A 479 3.43 -6.12 -22.20
N LYS A 480 4.32 -7.10 -22.05
CA LYS A 480 4.68 -8.10 -23.07
C LYS A 480 3.79 -9.35 -23.03
N ALA A 481 2.69 -9.31 -22.28
CA ALA A 481 1.77 -10.43 -22.06
C ALA A 481 2.45 -11.68 -21.44
N VAL A 482 3.48 -11.48 -20.62
CA VAL A 482 4.15 -12.52 -19.85
C VAL A 482 3.73 -12.40 -18.38
N MET A 483 3.23 -13.50 -17.81
CA MET A 483 2.97 -13.64 -16.37
C MET A 483 3.88 -14.73 -15.82
N ILE A 484 4.59 -14.46 -14.72
CA ILE A 484 5.54 -15.41 -14.12
C ILE A 484 4.87 -16.23 -13.02
N ASP A 485 5.38 -17.43 -12.74
CA ASP A 485 4.81 -18.32 -11.73
C ASP A 485 5.28 -18.05 -10.29
N ASP A 486 6.41 -17.36 -10.10
CA ASP A 486 7.05 -17.19 -8.80
C ASP A 486 7.69 -15.80 -8.61
N LEU A 487 6.89 -14.85 -8.12
CA LEU A 487 7.33 -13.49 -7.80
C LEU A 487 8.31 -13.43 -6.62
N PRO A 488 8.10 -14.14 -5.49
CA PRO A 488 9.09 -14.16 -4.40
C PRO A 488 10.49 -14.63 -4.84
N LYS A 489 10.56 -15.59 -5.76
CA LYS A 489 11.83 -16.03 -6.33
C LYS A 489 12.48 -14.97 -7.19
N MET A 490 11.72 -14.22 -7.99
CA MET A 490 12.26 -13.06 -8.73
C MET A 490 12.91 -12.06 -7.77
N ILE A 491 12.21 -11.68 -6.70
CA ILE A 491 12.70 -10.74 -5.68
C ILE A 491 14.01 -11.25 -5.06
N SER A 492 14.03 -12.52 -4.63
CA SER A 492 15.20 -13.14 -4.01
C SER A 492 16.41 -13.28 -4.96
N VAL A 493 16.17 -13.46 -6.26
CA VAL A 493 17.24 -13.49 -7.25
C VAL A 493 17.79 -12.08 -7.49
N LEU A 494 16.92 -11.07 -7.59
CA LEU A 494 17.34 -9.68 -7.78
C LEU A 494 18.14 -9.14 -6.61
N GLU A 495 17.76 -9.48 -5.38
CA GLU A 495 18.54 -9.13 -4.19
C GLU A 495 19.95 -9.73 -4.27
N ARG A 496 20.06 -11.01 -4.62
CA ARG A 496 21.34 -11.73 -4.70
C ARG A 496 22.20 -11.33 -5.90
N SER A 497 21.59 -10.91 -7.00
CA SER A 497 22.30 -10.46 -8.20
C SER A 497 22.66 -8.97 -8.18
N MET A 498 22.23 -8.24 -7.16
CA MET A 498 22.47 -6.81 -7.04
C MET A 498 23.97 -6.49 -7.08
N ALA A 499 24.37 -5.57 -7.96
CA ALA A 499 25.75 -5.15 -8.05
C ALA A 499 26.27 -4.58 -6.71
N GLN A 500 27.48 -4.95 -6.30
CA GLN A 500 28.05 -4.54 -5.01
C GLN A 500 28.06 -3.01 -4.81
N LYS A 501 28.25 -2.25 -5.90
CA LYS A 501 28.19 -0.79 -5.88
C LYS A 501 26.78 -0.26 -5.58
N SER A 502 25.75 -0.86 -6.17
CA SER A 502 24.34 -0.53 -5.90
C SER A 502 23.96 -0.90 -4.47
N ARG A 503 24.40 -2.09 -4.02
CA ARG A 503 24.23 -2.55 -2.64
C ARG A 503 24.80 -1.56 -1.63
N GLN A 504 26.06 -1.14 -1.83
CA GLN A 504 26.69 -0.18 -0.93
C GLN A 504 25.96 1.16 -0.93
N ARG A 505 25.59 1.68 -2.11
CA ARG A 505 24.84 2.94 -2.22
C ARG A 505 23.51 2.91 -1.45
N ILE A 506 22.78 1.79 -1.51
CA ILE A 506 21.52 1.62 -0.79
C ILE A 506 21.76 1.64 0.73
N LEU A 507 22.79 0.94 1.19
CA LEU A 507 23.13 0.88 2.62
C LEU A 507 23.62 2.24 3.13
N ASP A 508 24.50 2.91 2.39
CA ASP A 508 24.98 4.26 2.71
C ASP A 508 23.82 5.26 2.77
N GLY A 509 22.82 5.11 1.89
CA GLY A 509 21.61 5.91 1.91
C GLY A 509 20.84 5.77 3.24
N GLY A 510 20.65 4.54 3.72
CA GLY A 510 19.98 4.28 4.99
C GLY A 510 20.77 4.72 6.23
N GLU A 511 22.10 4.63 6.19
CA GLU A 511 22.96 5.09 7.30
C GLU A 511 23.00 6.62 7.43
N ASN A 512 22.87 7.34 6.31
CA ASN A 512 22.88 8.80 6.29
C ASN A 512 21.48 9.42 6.43
N GLU A 513 20.43 8.61 6.43
CA GLU A 513 19.05 9.03 6.59
C GLU A 513 18.81 9.66 7.98
N ARG A 514 18.00 10.72 8.01
CA ARG A 514 17.66 11.44 9.24
C ARG A 514 16.16 11.38 9.44
N THR A 515 15.75 11.05 10.66
CA THR A 515 14.35 11.08 11.06
C THR A 515 13.82 12.52 10.97
N GLY A 516 12.87 12.74 10.07
CA GLY A 516 12.11 13.97 9.93
C GLY A 516 11.12 14.19 11.08
N LEU A 517 10.63 15.43 11.21
CA LEU A 517 9.69 15.79 12.27
C LEU A 517 8.37 15.02 12.17
N PHE A 518 7.89 14.79 10.95
CA PHE A 518 6.62 14.13 10.65
C PHE A 518 6.76 12.63 10.33
N ASP A 519 7.97 12.08 10.41
CA ASP A 519 8.18 10.67 10.11
C ASP A 519 7.60 9.80 11.23
N SER A 520 6.71 8.89 10.86
CA SER A 520 6.05 7.98 11.81
C SER A 520 6.99 6.90 12.34
N HIS A 521 8.01 6.55 11.56
CA HIS A 521 9.07 5.60 11.90
C HIS A 521 10.41 6.34 12.07
N PRO A 522 11.26 5.93 13.02
CA PRO A 522 12.62 6.43 13.10
C PRO A 522 13.47 5.81 11.98
N CYS A 523 14.48 6.54 11.49
CA CYS A 523 15.39 6.00 10.50
C CYS A 523 16.17 4.77 11.03
N ASP A 524 16.62 3.92 10.11
CA ASP A 524 17.32 2.67 10.46
C ASP A 524 18.55 2.93 11.34
N ALA A 525 19.31 3.99 11.07
CA ALA A 525 20.49 4.34 11.86
C ALA A 525 20.15 4.58 13.35
N GLU A 526 19.08 5.32 13.63
CA GLU A 526 18.63 5.57 15.01
C GLU A 526 18.15 4.28 15.68
N ARG A 527 17.42 3.44 14.95
CA ARG A 527 16.92 2.14 15.43
C ARG A 527 18.07 1.20 15.78
N VAL A 528 19.05 1.07 14.90
CA VAL A 528 20.25 0.24 15.13
C VAL A 528 21.02 0.72 16.36
N VAL A 529 21.23 2.04 16.51
CA VAL A 529 21.88 2.61 17.69
C VAL A 529 21.07 2.35 18.96
N ALA A 530 19.74 2.45 18.91
CA ALA A 530 18.86 2.17 20.04
C ALA A 530 18.88 0.69 20.42
N ALA A 531 18.78 -0.22 19.45
CA ALA A 531 18.83 -1.67 19.65
C ALA A 531 20.19 -2.13 20.22
N ALA A 532 21.29 -1.50 19.80
CA ALA A 532 22.63 -1.79 20.30
C ALA A 532 22.79 -1.50 21.80
N LYS A 533 22.07 -0.51 22.36
CA LYS A 533 22.14 -0.16 23.79
C LYS A 533 21.67 -1.31 24.70
N TRP A 534 20.81 -2.19 24.20
CA TRP A 534 20.35 -3.35 24.96
C TRP A 534 21.44 -4.42 25.14
N ASN A 535 22.44 -4.45 24.26
CA ASN A 535 23.54 -5.43 24.26
C ASN A 535 23.02 -6.87 24.47
N ALA A 536 21.90 -7.19 23.81
CA ALA A 536 21.20 -8.44 24.01
C ALA A 536 21.84 -9.52 23.12
N PRO A 537 22.23 -10.69 23.68
CA PRO A 537 22.86 -11.75 22.91
C PRO A 537 21.90 -12.46 21.94
N GLY A 538 20.58 -12.29 22.13
CA GLY A 538 19.52 -13.03 21.43
C GLY A 538 19.21 -14.36 22.13
N MET A 539 17.92 -14.65 22.33
CA MET A 539 17.45 -15.97 22.81
C MET A 539 17.59 -17.02 21.70
N TRP A 540 17.28 -16.63 20.48
CA TRP A 540 17.33 -17.47 19.30
C TRP A 540 18.62 -17.23 18.53
N THR A 541 19.43 -18.28 18.37
CA THR A 541 20.79 -18.18 17.80
C THR A 541 20.98 -18.99 16.53
N VAL A 542 19.91 -19.58 16.00
CA VAL A 542 19.97 -20.45 14.82
C VAL A 542 20.01 -19.60 13.54
N GLU A 543 21.11 -19.70 12.80
CA GLU A 543 21.33 -18.98 11.54
C GLU A 543 21.24 -19.94 10.34
N ARG A 544 20.02 -20.37 10.03
CA ARG A 544 19.71 -21.20 8.85
C ARG A 544 18.83 -20.43 7.88
N PRO A 545 18.68 -20.85 6.61
CA PRO A 545 17.69 -20.22 5.73
C PRO A 545 16.29 -20.24 6.36
N ALA A 546 15.57 -19.11 6.40
CA ALA A 546 14.24 -19.06 7.03
C ALA A 546 13.24 -20.02 6.35
N ARG A 547 13.43 -20.31 5.06
CA ARG A 547 12.65 -21.33 4.32
C ARG A 547 12.67 -22.72 4.96
N ASP A 548 13.67 -23.07 5.77
CA ASP A 548 13.72 -24.37 6.46
C ASP A 548 12.60 -24.50 7.53
N LEU A 549 11.97 -23.38 7.93
CA LEU A 549 10.79 -23.34 8.80
C LEU A 549 9.48 -23.68 8.07
N PHE A 550 9.51 -23.73 6.73
CA PHE A 550 8.35 -23.96 5.88
C PHE A 550 8.48 -25.31 5.16
N ARG A 551 7.46 -26.16 5.26
CA ARG A 551 7.38 -27.47 4.62
C ARG A 551 7.09 -27.36 3.14
N HIS A 552 6.24 -26.41 2.73
CA HIS A 552 5.76 -26.28 1.35
C HIS A 552 6.14 -24.93 0.73
N TYR A 553 7.34 -24.43 1.03
CA TYR A 553 7.82 -23.10 0.61
C TYR A 553 7.61 -22.79 -0.89
N ASP A 554 8.10 -23.63 -1.80
CA ASP A 554 7.98 -23.38 -3.24
C ASP A 554 6.51 -23.33 -3.72
N GLY A 555 5.65 -24.16 -3.10
CA GLY A 555 4.22 -24.15 -3.36
C GLY A 555 3.54 -22.88 -2.85
N LEU A 556 3.99 -22.35 -1.70
CA LEU A 556 3.53 -21.08 -1.16
C LEU A 556 3.92 -19.91 -2.07
N CYS A 557 5.16 -19.88 -2.58
CA CYS A 557 5.62 -18.84 -3.50
C CYS A 557 4.74 -18.74 -4.76
N ARG A 558 4.44 -19.87 -5.40
CA ARG A 558 3.52 -19.92 -6.54
C ARG A 558 2.10 -19.53 -6.17
N GLY A 559 1.63 -19.99 -5.00
CA GLY A 559 0.32 -19.66 -4.47
C GLY A 559 0.11 -18.17 -4.26
N VAL A 560 1.07 -17.49 -3.60
CA VAL A 560 1.00 -16.03 -3.37
C VAL A 560 1.12 -15.24 -4.67
N THR A 561 1.87 -15.75 -5.65
CA THR A 561 1.97 -15.12 -6.99
C THR A 561 0.62 -15.18 -7.72
N GLN A 562 -0.08 -16.31 -7.66
CA GLN A 562 -1.45 -16.42 -8.19
C GLN A 562 -2.43 -15.50 -7.46
N ASP A 563 -2.32 -15.41 -6.13
CA ASP A 563 -3.17 -14.54 -5.32
C ASP A 563 -2.90 -13.05 -5.63
N PHE A 564 -1.63 -12.68 -5.86
CA PHE A 564 -1.23 -11.36 -6.35
C PHE A 564 -1.95 -11.02 -7.66
N TYR A 565 -1.82 -11.86 -8.69
CA TYR A 565 -2.49 -11.61 -9.97
C TYR A 565 -4.02 -11.60 -9.83
N ARG A 566 -4.60 -12.46 -9.00
CA ARG A 566 -6.04 -12.45 -8.75
C ARG A 566 -6.50 -11.13 -8.16
N ASN A 567 -5.74 -10.58 -7.23
CA ASN A 567 -6.09 -9.32 -6.58
C ASN A 567 -5.95 -8.12 -7.55
N GLN A 568 -4.99 -8.18 -8.48
CA GLN A 568 -4.80 -7.14 -9.50
C GLN A 568 -5.82 -7.23 -10.66
N ILE A 569 -6.08 -8.43 -11.18
CA ILE A 569 -6.89 -8.66 -12.39
C ILE A 569 -8.37 -8.87 -12.03
N GLY A 570 -8.68 -9.22 -10.77
CA GLY A 570 -10.04 -9.51 -10.31
C GLY A 570 -10.57 -10.89 -10.72
N ARG A 571 -9.74 -11.75 -11.32
CA ARG A 571 -10.08 -13.14 -11.68
C ARG A 571 -8.98 -14.10 -11.24
N LEU A 572 -9.32 -15.35 -10.97
CA LEU A 572 -8.32 -16.40 -10.77
C LEU A 572 -7.61 -16.68 -12.11
N ILE A 573 -6.28 -16.70 -12.08
CA ILE A 573 -5.44 -17.04 -13.23
C ILE A 573 -5.23 -18.55 -13.26
N ASP A 574 -5.40 -19.17 -14.42
CA ASP A 574 -5.09 -20.59 -14.60
C ASP A 574 -3.57 -20.79 -14.48
N PRO A 575 -3.08 -21.78 -13.70
CA PRO A 575 -1.65 -22.05 -13.58
C PRO A 575 -0.92 -22.23 -14.92
N ASN A 576 -1.62 -22.66 -15.98
CA ASN A 576 -1.04 -22.83 -17.32
C ASN A 576 -0.81 -21.49 -18.05
N GLU A 577 -1.44 -20.39 -17.61
CA GLU A 577 -1.16 -19.04 -18.12
C GLU A 577 0.15 -18.47 -17.54
N LEU A 578 0.73 -19.11 -16.51
CA LEU A 578 1.95 -18.67 -15.85
C LEU A 578 3.17 -19.36 -16.45
N GLN A 579 4.22 -18.56 -16.69
CA GLN A 579 5.49 -19.03 -17.23
C GLN A 579 6.53 -19.17 -16.10
N PRO A 580 7.43 -20.16 -16.17
CA PRO A 580 8.50 -20.30 -15.19
C PRO A 580 9.35 -19.03 -15.10
N VAL A 581 9.46 -18.45 -13.90
CA VAL A 581 10.21 -17.20 -13.68
C VAL A 581 11.65 -17.31 -14.19
N GLU A 582 12.27 -18.48 -14.13
CA GLU A 582 13.66 -18.72 -14.52
C GLU A 582 13.95 -18.40 -15.99
N GLN A 583 12.93 -18.50 -16.86
CA GLN A 583 13.06 -18.16 -18.27
C GLN A 583 13.22 -16.65 -18.51
N HIS A 584 12.82 -15.84 -17.52
CA HIS A 584 12.75 -14.38 -17.63
C HIS A 584 13.81 -13.67 -16.78
N LEU A 585 14.47 -14.35 -15.84
CA LEU A 585 15.48 -13.76 -14.94
C LEU A 585 16.72 -13.22 -15.66
N ALA A 586 17.12 -13.83 -16.79
CA ALA A 586 18.32 -13.42 -17.53
C ALA A 586 18.23 -11.99 -18.11
N GLY A 587 17.01 -11.48 -18.31
CA GLY A 587 16.78 -10.09 -18.72
C GLY A 587 16.96 -9.06 -17.59
N PHE A 588 16.94 -9.50 -16.33
CA PHE A 588 16.95 -8.61 -15.17
C PHE A 588 18.27 -8.58 -14.40
N SER A 589 19.23 -9.46 -14.72
CA SER A 589 20.57 -9.49 -14.10
C SER A 589 21.45 -8.27 -14.43
N ALA A 590 20.92 -7.26 -15.11
CA ALA A 590 21.61 -6.04 -15.52
C ALA A 590 21.20 -4.78 -14.72
N TRP A 591 20.34 -4.92 -13.70
CA TRP A 591 19.84 -3.82 -12.86
C TRP A 591 20.70 -3.56 -11.62
#